data_AF-A0AAF0YAF6-F1
#
_entry.id   AF-A0AAF0YAF6-F1
#
_cell.length_a   1.000
_cell.length_b   1.000
_cell.length_c   1.000
_cell.angle_alpha   90.00
_cell.angle_beta   90.00
_cell.angle_gamma   90.00
#
_symmetry.space_group_name_H-M   'P 1'
#
loop_
_entity.id
_entity.type
_entity.pdbx_description
1 polymer ?
#
loop_
_entity_poly.entity_id
_entity_poly.type
_entity_poly.pdbx_seq_one_letter_code
_entity_poly.pdbx_strand_id
1 'polypeptide(L)'
;MSSLLEEAYAPPLPQPAAAAPQAPIPTYRLRRDIAGVETELVVETFDDRVLVVLTQSGKVGCLTQAHLPPVAQLVPPPAHTDAAPSALSALPPPPPATHLTPLLGAPPQPTLHELYVSQIATLVWWALQLARAPRRPVVVGLALKRAPRGPGLDDDDEGVDGDDERVRFAGVMDMVASWPGPASAPAPQ
;
A
#
# COMPACT_ATOMS: atom_id res chain seq x y z
N MET A 1 31.46 -37.17 -61.02
CA MET A 1 30.65 -36.01 -61.46
C MET A 1 29.70 -35.68 -60.32
N SER A 2 29.87 -34.48 -59.75
CA SER A 2 28.81 -33.73 -59.04
C SER A 2 28.32 -34.36 -57.73
N SER A 3 28.02 -33.66 -56.65
CA SER A 3 27.91 -32.23 -56.42
C SER A 3 27.76 -32.04 -54.90
N LEU A 4 28.43 -31.02 -54.39
CA LEU A 4 27.88 -30.03 -53.47
C LEU A 4 27.50 -30.50 -52.05
N LEU A 5 28.42 -30.17 -51.12
CA LEU A 5 28.15 -29.23 -50.03
C LEU A 5 26.78 -29.37 -49.36
N GLU A 6 26.59 -30.46 -48.62
CA GLU A 6 25.61 -30.47 -47.54
C GLU A 6 26.30 -29.91 -46.29
N GLU A 7 26.64 -28.63 -46.37
CA GLU A 7 27.14 -27.85 -45.25
C GLU A 7 25.99 -27.70 -44.27
N ALA A 8 25.95 -28.59 -43.28
CA ALA A 8 24.91 -28.66 -42.27
C ALA A 8 24.85 -27.34 -41.51
N TYR A 9 23.94 -26.46 -41.91
CA TYR A 9 23.55 -25.28 -41.14
C TYR A 9 22.85 -25.75 -39.87
N ALA A 10 23.63 -25.90 -38.79
CA ALA A 10 23.06 -26.07 -37.45
C ALA A 10 22.45 -24.71 -37.05
N PRO A 11 21.13 -24.62 -36.79
CA PRO A 11 20.55 -23.39 -36.30
C PRO A 11 21.21 -23.03 -34.96
N PRO A 12 21.53 -21.75 -34.71
CA PRO A 12 22.09 -21.33 -33.42
C PRO A 12 21.13 -21.78 -32.31
N LEU A 13 21.69 -22.41 -31.27
CA LEU A 13 20.94 -22.79 -30.07
C LEU A 13 20.14 -21.58 -29.58
N PRO A 14 18.87 -21.76 -29.14
CA PRO A 14 18.10 -20.67 -28.58
C PRO A 14 18.90 -20.05 -27.43
N GLN A 15 19.34 -18.80 -27.62
CA GLN A 15 19.96 -18.02 -26.56
C GLN A 15 18.97 -18.00 -25.39
N PRO A 16 19.42 -18.25 -24.14
CA PRO A 16 18.57 -18.03 -22.99
C PRO A 16 18.06 -16.60 -23.09
N ALA A 17 16.73 -16.45 -23.17
CA ALA A 17 16.09 -15.15 -23.32
C ALA A 17 16.72 -14.20 -22.31
N ALA A 18 17.31 -13.10 -22.79
CA ALA A 18 17.90 -12.09 -21.93
C ALA A 18 16.87 -11.75 -20.86
N ALA A 19 17.25 -11.93 -19.59
CA ALA A 19 16.34 -11.69 -18.48
C ALA A 19 15.74 -10.29 -18.64
N ALA A 20 14.41 -10.20 -18.60
CA ALA A 20 13.71 -8.93 -18.70
C ALA A 20 14.33 -7.96 -17.68
N PRO A 21 14.58 -6.69 -18.06
CA PRO A 21 15.21 -5.74 -17.16
C PRO A 21 14.38 -5.64 -15.89
N GLN A 22 15.01 -5.96 -14.75
CA GLN A 22 14.38 -5.84 -13.45
C GLN A 22 14.11 -4.35 -13.20
N ALA A 23 12.88 -4.02 -12.83
CA ALA A 23 12.52 -2.64 -12.54
C ALA A 23 13.45 -2.12 -11.42
N PRO A 24 14.00 -0.90 -11.56
CA PRO A 24 14.98 -0.37 -10.61
C PRO A 24 14.38 -0.12 -9.22
N ILE A 25 13.05 -0.01 -9.12
CA ILE A 25 12.32 0.20 -7.88
C ILE A 25 11.38 -1.00 -7.67
N PRO A 26 11.47 -1.68 -6.51
CA PRO A 26 10.50 -2.68 -6.13
C PRO A 26 9.11 -2.07 -5.95
N THR A 27 8.21 -2.42 -6.86
CA THR A 27 6.82 -1.91 -6.89
C THR A 27 5.84 -3.06 -6.71
N TYR A 28 4.95 -2.92 -5.73
CA TYR A 28 3.77 -3.76 -5.56
C TYR A 28 2.54 -2.97 -5.99
N ARG A 29 1.66 -3.59 -6.79
CA ARG A 29 0.40 -2.98 -7.23
C ARG A 29 -0.76 -3.95 -7.04
N LEU A 30 -1.87 -3.41 -6.55
CA LEU A 30 -3.10 -4.16 -6.37
C LEU A 30 -4.27 -3.25 -6.75
N ARG A 31 -5.28 -3.82 -7.43
CA ARG A 31 -6.56 -3.15 -7.68
C ARG A 31 -7.68 -4.01 -7.11
N ARG A 32 -8.62 -3.37 -6.42
CA ARG A 32 -9.75 -4.05 -5.78
C ARG A 32 -10.94 -3.10 -5.69
N ASP A 33 -12.15 -3.63 -5.79
CA ASP A 33 -13.35 -2.90 -5.43
C ASP A 33 -13.45 -2.76 -3.90
N ILE A 34 -13.62 -1.53 -3.40
CA ILE A 34 -13.84 -1.23 -1.99
C ILE A 34 -15.08 -0.34 -1.90
N ALA A 35 -16.14 -0.86 -1.29
CA ALA A 35 -17.43 -0.18 -1.17
C ALA A 35 -18.00 0.28 -2.54
N GLY A 36 -17.90 -0.56 -3.57
CA GLY A 36 -18.42 -0.28 -4.92
C GLY A 36 -17.56 0.72 -5.72
N VAL A 37 -16.36 1.04 -5.24
CA VAL A 37 -15.42 1.92 -5.92
C VAL A 37 -14.10 1.20 -6.18
N GLU A 38 -13.70 1.13 -7.45
CA GLU A 38 -12.38 0.61 -7.83
C GLU A 38 -11.28 1.45 -7.15
N THR A 39 -10.49 0.77 -6.33
CA THR A 39 -9.40 1.34 -5.56
C THR A 39 -8.10 0.69 -6.00
N GLU A 40 -7.11 1.52 -6.30
CA GLU A 40 -5.76 1.11 -6.66
C GLU A 40 -4.79 1.42 -5.53
N LEU A 41 -4.01 0.41 -5.14
CA LEU A 41 -2.90 0.47 -4.21
C LEU A 41 -1.60 0.31 -4.98
N VAL A 42 -0.67 1.23 -4.76
CA VAL A 42 0.72 1.13 -5.23
C VAL A 42 1.64 1.30 -4.04
N VAL A 43 2.55 0.35 -3.83
CA VAL A 43 3.60 0.44 -2.81
C VAL A 43 4.95 0.38 -3.50
N GLU A 44 5.76 1.42 -3.32
CA GLU A 44 7.11 1.52 -3.84
C GLU A 44 8.10 1.62 -2.69
N THR A 45 9.10 0.75 -2.69
CA THR A 45 10.11 0.72 -1.63
C THR A 45 11.39 1.39 -2.12
N PHE A 46 11.71 2.54 -1.52
CA PHE A 46 12.98 3.23 -1.69
C PHE A 46 13.88 2.98 -0.48
N ASP A 47 15.18 3.23 -0.62
CA ASP A 47 16.16 3.01 0.46
C ASP A 47 15.87 3.83 1.72
N ASP A 48 15.35 5.04 1.57
CA ASP A 48 15.09 5.97 2.67
C ASP A 48 13.61 6.05 3.09
N ARG A 49 12.67 5.55 2.27
CA ARG A 49 11.22 5.62 2.54
C ARG A 49 10.41 4.57 1.79
N VAL A 50 9.19 4.32 2.26
CA VAL A 50 8.18 3.57 1.51
C VAL A 50 7.11 4.53 1.03
N LEU A 51 6.83 4.57 -0.27
CA LEU A 51 5.73 5.32 -0.83
C LEU A 51 4.52 4.40 -0.96
N VAL A 52 3.39 4.82 -0.43
CA VAL A 52 2.10 4.14 -0.54
C VAL A 52 1.12 5.10 -1.18
N VAL A 53 0.56 4.74 -2.32
CA VAL A 53 -0.49 5.52 -2.99
C VAL A 53 -1.76 4.69 -3.05
N LEU A 54 -2.84 5.26 -2.52
CA LEU A 54 -4.18 4.70 -2.54
C LEU A 54 -5.12 5.67 -3.24
N THR A 55 -5.65 5.25 -4.39
CA THR A 55 -6.46 6.13 -5.24
C THR A 55 -7.69 5.45 -5.79
N GLN A 56 -8.79 6.22 -5.82
CA GLN A 56 -10.05 5.85 -6.46
C GLN A 56 -10.36 6.73 -7.68
N SER A 57 -9.43 7.62 -8.05
CA SER A 57 -9.62 8.61 -9.11
C SER A 57 -8.44 8.72 -10.08
N GLY A 58 -7.41 7.87 -9.91
CA GLY A 58 -6.14 7.98 -10.64
C GLY A 58 -5.28 9.17 -10.24
N LYS A 59 -5.67 9.93 -9.20
CA LYS A 59 -4.91 11.04 -8.62
C LYS A 59 -4.19 10.58 -7.35
N VAL A 60 -3.11 11.26 -6.96
CA VAL A 60 -2.41 10.94 -5.70
C VAL A 60 -3.14 11.50 -4.46
N GLY A 61 -3.86 12.61 -4.63
CA GLY A 61 -4.66 13.22 -3.56
C GLY A 61 -3.79 13.97 -2.54
N CYS A 62 -4.06 13.79 -1.25
CA CYS A 62 -3.26 14.39 -0.18
C CYS A 62 -2.08 13.48 0.15
N LEU A 63 -0.86 14.04 0.21
CA LEU A 63 0.33 13.31 0.64
C LEU A 63 0.68 13.71 2.07
N THR A 64 0.86 12.71 2.93
CA THR A 64 1.36 12.89 4.29
C THR A 64 2.45 11.89 4.57
N GLN A 65 3.55 12.37 5.15
CA GLN A 65 4.62 11.54 5.66
C GLN A 65 4.30 11.11 7.09
N ALA A 66 4.29 9.82 7.34
CA ALA A 66 4.30 9.23 8.66
C ALA A 66 5.73 8.84 9.04
N HIS A 67 6.15 9.28 10.22
CA HIS A 67 7.46 8.95 10.78
C HIS A 67 7.27 8.37 12.18
N LEU A 68 7.99 7.27 12.45
CA LEU A 68 8.05 6.65 13.77
C LEU A 68 9.50 6.62 14.23
N PRO A 69 9.83 7.21 15.40
CA PRO A 69 11.18 7.18 15.94
C PRO A 69 11.73 5.75 16.04
N PRO A 70 13.03 5.52 15.77
CA PRO A 70 13.62 4.17 15.84
C PRO A 70 13.47 3.48 17.20
N VAL A 71 13.42 4.28 18.28
CA VAL A 71 13.27 3.79 19.66
C VAL A 71 11.85 3.34 20.00
N ALA A 72 10.84 3.75 19.23
CA ALA A 72 9.46 3.38 19.48
C ALA A 72 9.22 1.91 19.10
N GLN A 73 8.61 1.14 19.98
CA GLN A 73 8.27 -0.26 19.71
C GLN A 73 6.92 -0.35 18.99
N LEU A 74 6.80 -1.26 18.03
CA LEU A 74 5.50 -1.61 17.47
C LEU A 74 4.82 -2.58 18.43
N VAL A 75 3.59 -2.27 18.83
CA VAL A 75 2.77 -3.16 19.66
C VAL A 75 2.19 -4.25 18.77
N PRO A 76 2.33 -5.54 19.13
CA PRO A 76 1.80 -6.65 18.33
C PRO A 76 0.30 -6.48 18.08
N PRO A 77 -0.20 -6.94 16.92
CA PRO A 77 -1.63 -7.00 16.69
C PRO A 77 -2.32 -7.77 17.83
N PRO A 78 -3.49 -7.32 18.30
CA PRO A 78 -4.24 -8.04 19.32
C PRO A 78 -4.55 -9.46 18.83
N ALA A 79 -4.37 -10.45 19.71
CA ALA A 79 -4.68 -11.83 19.38
C ALA A 79 -6.18 -11.94 19.03
N HIS A 80 -6.49 -12.64 17.94
CA HIS A 80 -7.87 -12.95 17.57
C HIS A 80 -8.55 -13.67 18.74
N THR A 81 -9.50 -12.99 19.37
CA THR A 81 -10.44 -13.65 20.28
C THR A 81 -11.67 -14.00 19.45
N ASP A 82 -12.20 -15.22 19.59
CA ASP A 82 -13.38 -15.72 18.85
C ASP A 82 -14.65 -14.85 18.99
N ALA A 83 -14.61 -13.80 19.83
CA ALA A 83 -15.72 -12.92 20.16
C ALA A 83 -15.86 -11.69 19.24
N ALA A 84 -14.88 -11.37 18.39
CA ALA A 84 -14.95 -10.19 17.52
C ALA A 84 -14.91 -10.58 16.02
N PRO A 85 -16.04 -10.55 15.30
CA PRO A 85 -16.12 -11.02 13.90
C PRO A 85 -15.58 -10.03 12.86
N SER A 86 -15.09 -8.85 13.27
CA SER A 86 -14.64 -7.81 12.33
C SER A 86 -13.13 -7.84 12.12
N ALA A 87 -12.67 -7.89 10.87
CA ALA A 87 -11.26 -7.79 10.48
C ALA A 87 -10.54 -6.57 11.09
N LEU A 88 -11.30 -5.51 11.40
CA LEU A 88 -10.83 -4.32 12.09
C LEU A 88 -10.30 -4.58 13.51
N SER A 89 -10.85 -5.57 14.21
CA SER A 89 -10.46 -5.90 15.58
C SER A 89 -9.08 -6.55 15.67
N ALA A 90 -8.54 -7.02 14.55
CA ALA A 90 -7.21 -7.62 14.44
C ALA A 90 -6.13 -6.62 14.00
N LEU A 91 -6.49 -5.37 13.74
CA LEU A 91 -5.52 -4.36 13.29
C LEU A 91 -4.59 -3.96 14.44
N PRO A 92 -3.28 -3.81 14.19
CA PRO A 92 -2.36 -3.29 15.19
C PRO A 92 -2.72 -1.83 15.51
N PRO A 93 -2.70 -1.43 16.79
CA PRO A 93 -2.97 -0.04 17.15
C PRO A 93 -1.83 0.86 16.64
N PRO A 94 -2.15 2.06 16.11
CA PRO A 94 -1.13 2.99 15.65
C PRO A 94 -0.29 3.48 16.83
N PRO A 95 1.05 3.51 16.72
CA PRO A 95 1.90 3.96 17.82
C PRO A 95 1.65 5.42 18.18
N PRO A 96 1.58 5.78 19.47
CA PRO A 96 1.31 7.16 19.90
C PRO A 96 2.44 8.14 19.56
N ALA A 97 3.65 7.62 19.31
CA ALA A 97 4.81 8.39 18.89
C ALA A 97 4.86 8.67 17.37
N THR A 98 3.81 8.30 16.63
CA THR A 98 3.74 8.54 15.18
C THR A 98 3.60 10.03 14.90
N HIS A 99 4.53 10.58 14.14
CA HIS A 99 4.49 11.96 13.68
C HIS A 99 4.00 12.02 12.24
N LEU A 100 2.94 12.79 12.00
CA LEU A 100 2.36 13.00 10.67
C LEU A 100 2.75 14.39 10.16
N THR A 101 3.28 14.45 8.94
CA THR A 101 3.71 15.70 8.30
C THR A 101 3.05 15.81 6.93
N PRO A 102 2.07 16.71 6.73
CA PRO A 102 1.47 16.90 5.42
C PRO A 102 2.51 17.47 4.45
N LEU A 103 2.57 16.90 3.25
CA LEU A 103 3.51 17.29 2.19
C LEU A 103 2.80 18.01 1.05
N LEU A 104 1.58 17.58 0.71
CA LEU A 104 0.81 18.14 -0.39
C LEU A 104 -0.69 17.97 -0.15
N GLY A 105 -1.45 19.00 -0.50
CA GLY A 105 -2.92 18.98 -0.42
C GLY A 105 -3.44 19.28 0.98
N ALA A 106 -4.74 19.56 1.05
CA ALA A 106 -5.48 19.73 2.30
C ALA A 106 -6.63 18.72 2.31
N PRO A 107 -6.65 17.76 3.24
CA PRO A 107 -7.74 16.80 3.31
C PRO A 107 -9.02 17.51 3.75
N PRO A 108 -10.18 17.13 3.19
CA PRO A 108 -11.45 17.73 3.60
C PRO A 108 -11.84 17.37 5.04
N GLN A 109 -11.38 16.22 5.53
CA GLN A 109 -11.55 15.77 6.91
C GLN A 109 -10.17 15.36 7.46
N PRO A 110 -9.47 16.26 8.17
CA PRO A 110 -8.10 16.02 8.59
C PRO A 110 -7.98 14.87 9.59
N THR A 111 -8.91 14.74 10.53
CA THR A 111 -8.92 13.68 11.56
C THR A 111 -9.07 12.29 10.95
N LEU A 112 -10.02 12.12 10.03
CA LEU A 112 -10.22 10.87 9.30
C LEU A 112 -8.98 10.55 8.45
N HIS A 113 -8.44 11.54 7.75
CA HIS A 113 -7.24 11.38 6.95
C HIS A 113 -6.04 10.92 7.79
N GLU A 114 -5.80 11.55 8.95
CA GLU A 114 -4.75 11.15 9.89
C GLU A 114 -4.95 9.72 10.42
N LEU A 115 -6.19 9.30 10.67
CA LEU A 115 -6.52 7.92 11.05
C LEU A 115 -6.12 6.93 9.96
N TYR A 116 -6.47 7.20 8.69
CA TYR A 116 -6.06 6.37 7.57
C TYR A 116 -4.53 6.29 7.46
N VAL A 117 -3.85 7.45 7.44
CA VAL A 117 -2.39 7.51 7.27
C VAL A 117 -1.67 6.78 8.40
N SER A 118 -2.06 7.02 9.65
CA SER A 118 -1.43 6.38 10.81
C SER A 118 -1.61 4.86 10.79
N GLN A 119 -2.81 4.37 10.44
CA GLN A 119 -3.07 2.95 10.36
C GLN A 119 -2.30 2.29 9.19
N ILE A 120 -2.28 2.91 8.01
CA ILE A 120 -1.53 2.44 6.85
C ILE A 120 -0.04 2.36 7.17
N ALA A 121 0.52 3.42 7.76
CA ALA A 121 1.92 3.45 8.14
C ALA A 121 2.26 2.34 9.16
N THR A 122 1.36 2.08 10.09
CA THR A 122 1.50 1.01 11.08
C THR A 122 1.55 -0.36 10.43
N LEU A 123 0.66 -0.65 9.47
CA LEU A 123 0.67 -1.90 8.71
C LEU A 123 1.96 -2.07 7.90
N VAL A 124 2.43 -0.99 7.27
CA VAL A 124 3.69 -0.98 6.51
C VAL A 124 4.89 -1.25 7.43
N TRP A 125 4.95 -0.61 8.60
CA TRP A 125 6.04 -0.87 9.56
C TRP A 125 6.00 -2.30 10.10
N TRP A 126 4.82 -2.87 10.29
CA TRP A 126 4.66 -4.29 10.63
C TRP A 126 5.18 -5.20 9.52
N ALA A 127 4.79 -4.95 8.27
CA ALA A 127 5.29 -5.70 7.12
C ALA A 127 6.82 -5.62 6.99
N LEU A 128 7.41 -4.43 7.20
CA LEU A 128 8.87 -4.25 7.23
C LEU A 128 9.52 -5.05 8.37
N GLN A 129 8.94 -5.03 9.57
CA GLN A 129 9.46 -5.80 10.71
C GLN A 129 9.41 -7.30 10.46
N LEU A 130 8.30 -7.81 9.89
CA LEU A 130 8.14 -9.22 9.52
C LEU A 130 9.13 -9.64 8.42
N ALA A 131 9.34 -8.77 7.43
CA ALA A 131 10.34 -8.95 6.37
C ALA A 131 11.80 -8.74 6.85
N ARG A 132 12.01 -8.40 8.13
CA ARG A 132 13.32 -8.03 8.71
C ARG A 132 14.02 -6.90 7.96
N ALA A 133 13.24 -6.01 7.35
CA ALA A 133 13.72 -4.80 6.69
C ALA A 133 13.89 -3.67 7.71
N PRO A 134 14.83 -2.73 7.49
CA PRO A 134 14.98 -1.57 8.37
C PRO A 134 13.71 -0.73 8.35
N ARG A 135 13.37 -0.14 9.51
CA ARG A 135 12.25 0.79 9.61
C ARG A 135 12.54 2.04 8.80
N ARG A 136 11.56 2.47 8.00
CA ARG A 136 11.65 3.66 7.13
C ARG A 136 10.41 4.54 7.35
N PRO A 137 10.53 5.87 7.18
CA PRO A 137 9.39 6.74 6.99
C PRO A 137 8.46 6.22 5.89
N VAL A 138 7.16 6.44 6.05
CA VAL A 138 6.14 6.05 5.07
C VAL A 138 5.50 7.32 4.53
N VAL A 139 5.51 7.51 3.22
CA VAL A 139 4.77 8.58 2.56
C VAL A 139 3.47 7.99 2.03
N VAL A 140 2.33 8.49 2.50
CA VAL A 140 1.01 8.00 2.11
C VAL A 140 0.33 9.07 1.27
N GLY A 141 0.00 8.73 0.02
CA GLY A 141 -0.88 9.49 -0.87
C GLY A 141 -2.29 8.91 -0.83
N LEU A 142 -3.27 9.70 -0.40
CA LEU A 142 -4.68 9.29 -0.30
C LEU A 142 -5.57 10.13 -1.20
N ALA A 143 -6.24 9.47 -2.14
CA ALA A 143 -7.25 10.03 -3.03
C ALA A 143 -8.51 9.16 -3.06
N LEU A 144 -9.22 9.11 -1.93
CA LEU A 144 -10.49 8.42 -1.81
C LEU A 144 -11.64 9.33 -2.27
N LYS A 145 -12.62 8.77 -2.98
CA LYS A 145 -13.86 9.47 -3.31
C LYS A 145 -14.66 9.66 -2.02
N ARG A 146 -15.40 10.77 -1.97
CA ARG A 146 -16.41 10.97 -0.93
C ARG A 146 -17.56 10.00 -1.15
N ALA A 147 -18.15 9.50 -0.06
CA ALA A 147 -19.43 8.80 -0.14
C ALA A 147 -20.46 9.72 -0.83
N PRO A 148 -21.25 9.23 -1.78
CA PRO A 148 -22.33 10.01 -2.36
C PRO A 148 -23.34 10.33 -1.27
N ARG A 149 -23.56 11.62 -0.99
CA ARG A 149 -24.65 12.09 -0.12
C ARG A 149 -25.98 11.67 -0.75
N GLY A 150 -26.87 11.07 0.03
CA GLY A 150 -28.25 10.81 -0.40
C GLY A 150 -28.94 12.11 -0.84
N PRO A 151 -29.87 12.06 -1.82
CA PRO A 151 -30.57 13.27 -2.26
C PRO A 151 -31.52 13.77 -1.16
N GLY A 152 -31.24 14.94 -0.58
CA GLY A 152 -32.19 15.66 0.29
C GLY A 152 -31.71 16.17 1.65
N LEU A 153 -30.40 16.23 1.92
CA LEU A 153 -29.87 16.83 3.15
C LEU A 153 -29.18 18.17 2.82
N ASP A 154 -29.63 19.24 3.46
CA ASP A 154 -29.09 20.60 3.35
C ASP A 154 -27.58 20.64 3.68
N ASP A 155 -26.86 21.59 3.08
CA ASP A 155 -25.39 21.67 3.02
C ASP A 155 -24.65 21.81 4.37
N ASP A 156 -25.36 21.87 5.49
CA ASP A 156 -24.81 22.17 6.82
C ASP A 156 -24.61 20.93 7.73
N ASP A 157 -24.98 19.71 7.32
CA ASP A 157 -24.73 18.50 8.11
C ASP A 157 -23.51 17.72 7.59
N GLU A 158 -22.38 17.87 8.29
CA GLU A 158 -21.09 17.20 8.02
C GLU A 158 -21.08 15.72 8.49
N GLY A 159 -22.22 15.03 8.40
CA GLY A 159 -22.34 13.61 8.73
C GLY A 159 -21.78 12.72 7.63
N VAL A 160 -20.61 12.10 7.87
CA VAL A 160 -20.23 10.90 7.12
C VAL A 160 -21.11 9.77 7.62
N ASP A 161 -21.79 9.05 6.71
CA ASP A 161 -22.47 7.79 7.06
C ASP A 161 -21.42 6.82 7.62
N GLY A 162 -21.35 6.75 8.95
CA GLY A 162 -20.22 6.14 9.66
C GLY A 162 -20.06 4.65 9.36
N ASP A 163 -21.13 3.98 8.94
CA ASP A 163 -21.09 2.56 8.57
C ASP A 163 -20.47 2.34 7.18
N ASP A 164 -20.78 3.18 6.20
CA ASP A 164 -20.14 3.13 4.87
C ASP A 164 -18.64 3.44 4.96
N GLU A 165 -18.27 4.39 5.82
CA GLU A 165 -16.87 4.73 6.07
C GLU A 165 -16.14 3.61 6.80
N ARG A 166 -16.78 2.93 7.76
CA ARG A 166 -16.19 1.75 8.41
C ARG A 166 -15.93 0.62 7.44
N VAL A 167 -16.86 0.33 6.53
CA VAL A 167 -16.69 -0.69 5.48
C VAL A 167 -15.52 -0.31 4.56
N ARG A 168 -15.46 0.96 4.14
CA ARG A 168 -14.36 1.46 3.31
C ARG A 168 -13.01 1.36 4.03
N PHE A 169 -12.95 1.80 5.29
CA PHE A 169 -11.76 1.73 6.12
C PHE A 169 -11.27 0.29 6.26
N ALA A 170 -12.16 -0.65 6.57
CA ALA A 170 -11.82 -2.08 6.65
C ALA A 170 -11.26 -2.62 5.34
N GLY A 171 -11.91 -2.32 4.22
CA GLY A 171 -11.46 -2.76 2.90
C GLY A 171 -10.08 -2.19 2.53
N VAL A 172 -9.81 -0.92 2.86
CA VAL A 172 -8.50 -0.30 2.63
C VAL A 172 -7.42 -0.96 3.49
N MET A 173 -7.68 -1.20 4.78
CA MET A 173 -6.69 -1.82 5.66
C MET A 173 -6.39 -3.26 5.27
N ASP A 174 -7.40 -4.03 4.85
CA ASP A 174 -7.20 -5.39 4.32
C ASP A 174 -6.39 -5.38 3.01
N MET A 175 -6.69 -4.42 2.12
CA MET A 175 -5.93 -4.24 0.87
C MET A 175 -4.45 -3.94 1.15
N VAL A 176 -4.16 -3.05 2.10
CA VAL A 176 -2.77 -2.72 2.50
C VAL A 176 -2.09 -3.87 3.23
N ALA A 177 -2.80 -4.59 4.09
CA ALA A 177 -2.27 -5.74 4.81
C ALA A 177 -1.86 -6.89 3.88
N SER A 178 -2.41 -6.95 2.67
CA SER A 178 -2.03 -7.96 1.66
C SER A 178 -0.64 -7.72 1.03
N TRP A 179 0.00 -6.58 1.27
CA TRP A 179 1.38 -6.34 0.83
C TRP A 179 2.37 -7.18 1.67
N PRO A 180 3.15 -8.09 1.05
CA PRO A 180 4.02 -9.02 1.79
C PRO A 180 5.30 -8.37 2.34
N GLY A 181 5.49 -7.07 2.15
CA GLY A 181 6.75 -6.37 2.40
C GLY A 181 7.62 -6.26 1.13
N PRO A 182 8.82 -5.67 1.25
CA PRO A 182 9.72 -5.53 0.12
C PRO A 182 10.21 -6.90 -0.36
N ALA A 183 10.21 -7.12 -1.67
CA ALA A 183 10.85 -8.28 -2.25
C ALA A 183 12.35 -8.24 -1.87
N SER A 184 12.82 -9.27 -1.17
CA SER A 184 14.23 -9.39 -0.82
C SER A 184 15.05 -9.38 -2.12
N ALA A 185 15.85 -8.34 -2.33
CA ALA A 185 16.86 -8.38 -3.38
C ALA A 185 17.80 -9.56 -3.13
N PRO A 186 18.21 -10.31 -4.16
CA PRO A 186 19.26 -11.32 -3.99
C PRO A 186 20.52 -10.62 -3.46
N ALA A 187 21.11 -11.17 -2.41
CA ALA A 187 22.34 -10.63 -1.84
C ALA A 187 23.42 -10.54 -2.94
N PRO A 188 24.21 -9.44 -3.01
CA PRO A 188 25.40 -9.43 -3.84
C PRO A 188 26.35 -10.52 -3.35
N GLN A 189 26.74 -11.43 -4.24
CA GLN A 189 27.75 -12.48 -4.00
C GLN A 189 29.15 -11.87 -3.91
#